data_AF-A0A2M8NEX1-F1
#
_entry.id   AF-A0A2M8NEX1-F1
#
_cell.length_a   1.000
_cell.length_b   1.000
_cell.length_c   1.000
_cell.angle_alpha   90.00
_cell.angle_beta   90.00
_cell.angle_gamma   90.00
#
_symmetry.space_group_name_H-M   'P 1'
#
loop_
_entity.id
_entity.type
_entity.pdbx_description
1 polymer ?
#
loop_
_entity_poly.entity_id
_entity_poly.type
_entity_poly.pdbx_seq_one_letter_code
_entity_poly.pdbx_strand_id
1 'polypeptide(L)'
;VSAAHSRARRVYQPILNQRIERRFHAYAIGLPRTGTHFIDAVFAPAYRSKHEALRPETSALIYQHVTHQIDQLAFERRLRARDRFLWLEMEANNTLTIIAPTLVKLYPEAKFILLLRDPFSWLYSLWKV
;
A
#
# COMPACT_ATOMS: atom_id res chain seq x y z
N VAL A 1 -2.06 -21.68 6.73
CA VAL A 1 -2.97 -21.83 5.56
C VAL A 1 -2.19 -22.52 4.45
N SER A 2 -2.67 -23.66 3.95
CA SER A 2 -1.98 -24.53 2.97
C SER A 2 -1.52 -23.77 1.71
N ALA A 3 -0.34 -24.10 1.18
CA ALA A 3 0.28 -23.48 0.00
C ALA A 3 -0.57 -23.58 -1.29
N ALA A 4 -1.49 -24.54 -1.38
CA ALA A 4 -2.44 -24.63 -2.50
C ALA A 4 -3.53 -23.53 -2.44
N HIS A 5 -3.99 -23.20 -1.23
CA HIS A 5 -4.99 -22.13 -1.01
C HIS A 5 -4.41 -20.73 -1.31
N SER A 6 -3.10 -20.54 -1.10
CA SER A 6 -2.43 -19.26 -1.40
C SER A 6 -2.27 -19.03 -2.91
N ARG A 7 -2.07 -20.09 -3.70
CA ARG A 7 -1.89 -20.00 -5.16
C ARG A 7 -3.20 -19.71 -5.89
N ALA A 8 -4.28 -20.41 -5.52
CA ALA A 8 -5.61 -20.15 -6.08
C ALA A 8 -6.08 -18.70 -5.78
N ARG A 9 -5.86 -18.22 -4.55
CA ARG A 9 -6.16 -16.81 -4.20
C ARG A 9 -5.38 -15.82 -5.06
N ARG A 10 -4.10 -16.03 -5.34
CA ARG A 10 -3.34 -15.09 -6.21
C ARG A 10 -3.90 -14.99 -7.63
N VAL A 11 -4.50 -16.05 -8.16
CA VAL A 11 -5.05 -16.07 -9.53
C VAL A 11 -6.46 -15.50 -9.58
N TYR A 12 -7.35 -15.96 -8.70
CA TYR A 12 -8.77 -15.61 -8.79
C TYR A 12 -9.13 -14.31 -8.05
N GLN A 13 -8.44 -13.96 -6.97
CA GLN A 13 -8.76 -12.76 -6.18
C GLN A 13 -8.74 -11.47 -7.01
N PRO A 14 -7.75 -11.22 -7.89
CA PRO A 14 -7.76 -10.05 -8.75
C PRO A 14 -9.01 -9.97 -9.63
N ILE A 15 -9.42 -11.10 -10.22
CA ILE A 15 -10.60 -11.16 -11.10
C ILE A 15 -11.87 -10.85 -10.32
N LEU A 16 -12.02 -11.46 -9.13
CA LEU A 16 -13.19 -11.26 -8.29
C LEU A 16 -13.28 -9.82 -7.76
N ASN A 17 -12.14 -9.28 -7.32
CA ASN A 17 -12.04 -7.92 -6.83
C ASN A 17 -12.51 -6.89 -7.87
N GLN A 18 -12.06 -7.05 -9.11
CA GLN A 18 -12.34 -6.11 -10.20
C GLN A 18 -13.79 -6.11 -10.69
N ARG A 19 -14.62 -7.09 -10.28
CA ARG A 19 -16.06 -7.05 -10.54
C ARG A 19 -16.79 -5.97 -9.74
N ILE A 20 -16.16 -5.48 -8.66
CA ILE A 20 -16.70 -4.42 -7.82
C ILE A 20 -15.80 -3.20 -8.00
N GLU A 21 -16.34 -2.18 -8.67
CA GLU A 21 -15.64 -0.92 -8.89
C GLU A 21 -15.21 -0.28 -7.57
N ARG A 22 -14.10 0.45 -7.60
CA ARG A 22 -13.65 1.26 -6.47
C ARG A 22 -14.42 2.56 -6.43
N ARG A 23 -14.98 2.92 -5.26
CA ARG A 23 -15.61 4.23 -5.06
C ARG A 23 -14.59 5.37 -5.18
N PHE A 24 -13.35 5.09 -4.81
CA PHE A 24 -12.18 5.94 -5.02
C PHE A 24 -10.90 5.10 -4.93
N HIS A 25 -9.77 5.70 -5.28
CA HIS A 25 -8.45 5.10 -5.13
C HIS A 25 -7.56 6.08 -4.38
N ALA A 26 -7.13 5.74 -3.17
CA ALA A 26 -6.33 6.62 -2.34
C ALA A 26 -5.25 5.90 -1.54
N TYR A 27 -4.18 6.64 -1.28
CA TYR A 27 -3.05 6.20 -0.46
C TYR A 27 -2.83 7.20 0.67
N ALA A 28 -2.82 6.70 1.91
CA ALA A 28 -2.29 7.44 3.04
C ALA A 28 -0.82 7.06 3.26
N ILE A 29 0.05 8.04 3.00
CA ILE A 29 1.50 7.91 3.05
C ILE A 29 2.07 8.86 4.10
N GLY A 30 3.34 8.68 4.46
CA GLY A 30 4.01 9.44 5.50
C GLY A 30 5.05 8.59 6.21
N LEU A 31 5.73 9.19 7.18
CA LEU A 31 6.70 8.47 8.01
C LEU A 31 5.99 7.45 8.92
N PRO A 32 6.68 6.39 9.39
CA PRO A 32 6.15 5.53 10.45
C PRO A 32 5.66 6.38 11.64
N ARG A 33 4.62 5.96 12.38
CA ARG A 33 4.13 6.68 13.60
C ARG A 33 3.55 8.09 13.36
N THR A 34 3.20 8.44 12.12
CA THR A 34 2.49 9.69 11.78
C THR A 34 0.97 9.58 11.80
N GLY A 35 0.41 8.38 11.95
CA GLY A 35 -1.04 8.14 12.01
C GLY A 35 -1.62 7.27 10.90
N THR A 36 -0.80 6.54 10.14
CA THR A 36 -1.28 5.62 9.09
C THR A 36 -2.26 4.56 9.61
N HIS A 37 -2.05 4.03 10.82
CA HIS A 37 -3.02 3.14 11.48
C HIS A 37 -4.38 3.80 11.71
N PHE A 38 -4.40 5.09 12.05
CA PHE A 38 -5.63 5.84 12.31
C PHE A 38 -6.44 6.03 11.03
N ILE A 39 -5.79 6.33 9.91
CA ILE A 39 -6.49 6.42 8.61
C ILE A 39 -7.22 5.11 8.29
N ASP A 40 -6.55 3.97 8.46
CA ASP A 40 -7.22 2.69 8.23
C ASP A 40 -8.45 2.51 9.14
N ALA A 41 -8.30 2.81 10.43
CA ALA A 41 -9.41 2.70 11.39
C ALA A 41 -10.61 3.59 11.05
N VAL A 42 -10.39 4.78 10.47
CA VAL A 42 -11.46 5.70 10.05
C VAL A 42 -12.17 5.21 8.80
N PHE A 43 -11.45 4.64 7.83
CA PHE A 43 -12.02 4.26 6.53
C PHE A 43 -12.56 2.83 6.49
N ALA A 44 -11.97 1.90 7.25
CA ALA A 44 -12.33 0.48 7.25
C ALA A 44 -13.82 0.17 7.53
N PRO A 45 -14.57 0.94 8.35
CA PRO A 45 -15.99 0.68 8.56
C PRO A 45 -16.86 0.83 7.30
N ALA A 46 -16.45 1.65 6.33
CA ALA A 46 -17.28 2.00 5.17
C ALA A 46 -16.61 1.69 3.81
N TYR A 47 -15.31 1.40 3.80
CA TYR A 47 -14.51 1.25 2.59
C TYR A 47 -13.54 0.09 2.70
N ARG A 48 -13.08 -0.42 1.55
CA ARG A 48 -11.98 -1.38 1.49
C ARG A 48 -10.68 -0.66 1.87
N SER A 49 -10.39 -0.68 3.16
CA SER A 49 -9.22 -0.06 3.75
C SER A 49 -8.30 -1.09 4.39
N LYS A 50 -6.99 -0.87 4.29
CA LYS A 50 -6.04 -1.66 5.06
C LYS A 50 -4.78 -0.88 5.43
N HIS A 51 -4.35 -1.04 6.68
CA HIS A 51 -3.06 -0.62 7.16
C HIS A 51 -1.96 -1.62 6.76
N GLU A 52 -0.89 -1.13 6.12
CA GLU A 52 0.35 -1.86 5.80
C GLU A 52 0.08 -3.23 5.12
N ALA A 53 -0.83 -3.24 4.14
CA ALA A 53 -1.18 -4.45 3.39
C ALA A 53 0.03 -5.03 2.63
N LEU A 54 0.29 -6.32 2.83
CA LEU A 54 1.43 -7.04 2.24
C LEU A 54 2.76 -6.34 2.53
N ARG A 55 2.98 -5.85 3.76
CA ARG A 55 4.19 -5.12 4.12
C ARG A 55 5.48 -5.88 3.77
N PRO A 56 5.69 -7.15 4.16
CA PRO A 56 6.93 -7.86 3.83
C PRO A 56 7.19 -7.94 2.33
N GLU A 57 6.17 -8.26 1.53
CA GLU A 57 6.30 -8.39 0.08
C GLU A 57 6.50 -7.04 -0.61
N THR A 58 5.83 -6.00 -0.10
CA THR A 58 5.95 -4.63 -0.62
C THR A 58 7.34 -4.08 -0.31
N SER A 59 7.84 -4.24 0.92
CA SER A 59 9.20 -3.85 1.29
C SER A 59 10.25 -4.60 0.47
N ALA A 60 10.09 -5.91 0.25
CA ALA A 60 11.01 -6.69 -0.58
C ALA A 60 11.00 -6.22 -2.05
N LEU A 61 9.83 -5.91 -2.60
CA LEU A 61 9.71 -5.38 -3.97
C LEU A 61 10.37 -4.01 -4.12
N ILE A 62 10.15 -3.11 -3.15
CA ILE A 62 10.80 -1.79 -3.10
C ILE A 62 12.31 -1.96 -2.99
N TYR A 63 12.77 -2.83 -2.08
CA TYR A 63 14.20 -3.14 -1.92
C TYR A 63 14.84 -3.61 -3.22
N GLN A 64 14.22 -4.57 -3.92
CA GLN A 64 14.69 -5.07 -5.22
C GLN A 64 14.80 -3.95 -6.26
N HIS A 65 13.86 -3.01 -6.26
CA HIS A 65 13.87 -1.89 -7.19
C HIS A 65 14.98 -0.87 -6.86
N VAL A 66 15.09 -0.43 -5.60
CA VAL A 66 16.10 0.56 -5.19
C VAL A 66 17.52 0.03 -5.25
N THR A 67 17.70 -1.30 -5.19
CA THR A 67 19.01 -1.98 -5.37
C THR A 67 19.24 -2.45 -6.81
N HIS A 68 18.40 -2.03 -7.76
CA HIS A 68 18.51 -2.36 -9.20
C HIS A 68 18.51 -3.86 -9.53
N GLN A 69 17.97 -4.71 -8.66
CA GLN A 69 17.78 -6.15 -8.93
C GLN A 69 16.65 -6.42 -9.92
N ILE A 70 15.74 -5.46 -10.09
CA ILE A 70 14.69 -5.47 -11.10
C ILE A 70 14.65 -4.11 -11.80
N ASP A 71 14.33 -4.13 -13.09
CA ASP A 71 14.14 -2.90 -13.86
C ASP A 71 12.81 -2.20 -13.52
N GLN A 72 12.67 -0.97 -14.04
CA GLN A 72 11.48 -0.15 -13.82
C GLN A 72 10.21 -0.85 -14.32
N LEU A 73 10.26 -1.49 -15.49
CA LEU A 73 9.09 -2.12 -16.11
C LEU A 73 8.59 -3.32 -15.28
N ALA A 74 9.50 -4.14 -14.77
CA ALA A 74 9.19 -5.26 -13.90
C ALA A 74 8.64 -4.77 -12.55
N PHE A 75 9.22 -3.71 -11.99
CA PHE A 75 8.72 -3.09 -10.76
C PHE A 75 7.29 -2.58 -10.92
N GLU A 76 7.01 -1.79 -11.96
CA GLU A 76 5.68 -1.26 -12.27
C GLU A 76 4.66 -2.38 -12.53
N ARG A 77 5.04 -3.40 -13.30
CA ARG A 77 4.17 -4.58 -13.54
C ARG A 77 3.79 -5.28 -12.24
N ARG A 78 4.73 -5.41 -11.29
CA ARG A 78 4.48 -6.03 -9.99
C ARG A 78 3.64 -5.14 -9.08
N LEU A 79 3.81 -3.82 -9.12
CA LEU A 79 2.92 -2.88 -8.43
C LEU A 79 1.49 -2.93 -8.97
N ARG A 80 1.29 -3.01 -10.29
CA ARG A 80 -0.04 -3.18 -10.88
C ARG A 80 -0.67 -4.51 -10.49
N ALA A 81 0.09 -5.60 -10.49
CA ALA A 81 -0.41 -6.89 -10.02
C ALA A 81 -0.82 -6.85 -8.53
N ARG A 82 -0.04 -6.16 -7.70
CA ARG A 82 -0.33 -5.93 -6.29
C ARG A 82 -1.61 -5.11 -6.09
N ASP A 83 -1.78 -3.99 -6.79
CA ASP A 83 -2.99 -3.16 -6.72
C ASP A 83 -4.23 -3.98 -7.10
N ARG A 84 -4.17 -4.79 -8.16
CA ARG A 84 -5.29 -5.67 -8.54
C ARG A 84 -5.60 -6.73 -7.48
N PHE A 85 -4.56 -7.29 -6.86
CA PHE A 85 -4.73 -8.31 -5.83
C PHE A 85 -5.34 -7.74 -4.54
N LEU A 86 -4.94 -6.55 -4.14
CA LEU A 86 -5.46 -5.88 -2.93
C LEU A 86 -6.81 -5.21 -3.19
N TRP A 87 -6.92 -4.49 -4.31
CA TRP A 87 -8.09 -3.76 -4.76
C TRP A 87 -8.75 -2.90 -3.67
N LEU A 88 -7.90 -2.22 -2.90
CA LEU A 88 -8.30 -1.32 -1.83
C LEU A 88 -8.74 0.03 -2.40
N GLU A 89 -9.66 0.65 -1.68
CA GLU A 89 -10.06 2.04 -1.90
C GLU A 89 -9.14 2.98 -1.13
N MET A 90 -8.76 2.61 0.10
CA MET A 90 -7.78 3.31 0.92
C MET A 90 -6.65 2.37 1.34
N GLU A 91 -5.41 2.66 0.95
CA GLU A 91 -4.25 1.97 1.51
C GLU A 91 -3.46 2.91 2.41
N ALA A 92 -3.36 2.58 3.69
CA ALA A 92 -2.56 3.34 4.65
C ALA A 92 -1.23 2.64 4.90
N ASN A 93 -0.16 3.09 4.25
CA ASN A 93 1.12 2.39 4.27
C ASN A 93 2.28 3.37 4.14
N ASN A 94 3.06 3.48 5.21
CA ASN A 94 4.23 4.37 5.29
C ASN A 94 5.32 4.02 4.26
N THR A 95 5.46 2.75 3.89
CA THR A 95 6.52 2.28 2.99
C THR A 95 6.27 2.76 1.55
N LEU A 96 5.01 2.98 1.19
CA LEU A 96 4.65 3.53 -0.13
C LEU A 96 5.16 4.95 -0.34
N THR A 97 5.49 5.69 0.72
CA THR A 97 6.10 7.03 0.63
C THR A 97 7.36 7.02 -0.23
N ILE A 98 8.16 5.96 -0.14
CA ILE A 98 9.41 5.79 -0.90
C ILE A 98 9.16 5.77 -2.41
N ILE A 99 8.00 5.25 -2.82
CA ILE A 99 7.65 5.01 -4.22
C ILE A 99 6.43 5.82 -4.68
N ALA A 100 6.05 6.85 -3.90
CA ALA A 100 4.91 7.71 -4.21
C ALA A 100 5.01 8.34 -5.63
N PRO A 101 6.18 8.81 -6.11
CA PRO A 101 6.30 9.30 -7.48
C PRO A 101 5.94 8.26 -8.54
N THR A 102 6.29 6.99 -8.32
CA THR A 102 5.92 5.89 -9.22
C THR A 102 4.41 5.62 -9.15
N LEU A 103 3.82 5.64 -7.96
CA LEU A 103 2.38 5.43 -7.79
C LEU A 103 1.55 6.52 -8.49
N VAL A 104 1.97 7.79 -8.40
CA VAL A 104 1.34 8.92 -9.11
C VAL A 104 1.35 8.69 -10.63
N LYS A 105 2.46 8.20 -11.19
CA LYS A 105 2.56 7.87 -12.62
C LYS A 105 1.67 6.69 -13.01
N LEU A 106 1.62 5.66 -12.16
CA LEU A 106 0.86 4.43 -12.45
C LEU A 106 -0.65 4.63 -12.33
N TYR A 107 -1.07 5.51 -11.43
CA TYR A 107 -2.46 5.77 -11.05
C TYR A 107 -2.72 7.28 -10.95
N PRO A 108 -2.82 8.00 -12.08
CA PRO A 108 -2.94 9.46 -12.10
C PRO A 108 -4.21 9.97 -11.39
N GLU A 109 -5.27 9.17 -11.36
CA GLU A 109 -6.53 9.49 -10.66
C GLU A 109 -6.49 9.19 -9.16
N ALA A 110 -5.42 8.56 -8.65
CA ALA A 110 -5.32 8.22 -7.24
C ALA A 110 -5.06 9.46 -6.39
N LYS A 111 -5.72 9.52 -5.23
CA LYS A 111 -5.55 10.61 -4.25
C LYS A 111 -4.48 10.23 -3.23
N PHE A 112 -3.67 11.19 -2.81
CA PHE A 112 -2.63 10.97 -1.80
C PHE A 112 -2.90 11.83 -0.57
N ILE A 113 -2.93 11.20 0.59
CA ILE A 113 -3.00 11.86 1.89
C ILE A 113 -1.61 11.74 2.51
N LEU A 114 -0.87 12.86 2.56
CA LEU A 114 0.41 12.92 3.24
C LEU A 114 0.18 13.22 4.72
N LEU A 115 0.49 12.24 5.57
CA LEU A 115 0.40 12.38 7.01
C LEU A 115 1.65 13.02 7.57
N LEU A 116 1.44 14.14 8.26
CA LEU A 116 2.47 14.89 8.96
C LEU A 116 2.14 14.86 10.45
N ARG A 117 3.18 14.79 11.28
CA ARG A 117 3.10 14.88 12.73
C ARG A 117 4.18 15.83 13.20
N ASP A 118 3.90 16.55 14.28
CA ASP A 118 4.91 17.43 14.86
C ASP A 118 6.18 16.62 15.22
N PRO A 119 7.39 17.13 14.94
CA PRO A 119 8.62 16.34 15.09
C PRO A 119 8.85 15.82 16.51
N PHE A 120 8.48 16.60 17.53
CA PHE A 120 8.70 16.24 18.93
C PHE A 120 7.82 15.07 19.37
N SER A 121 6.51 15.15 19.14
CA SER A 121 5.58 14.06 19.47
C SER A 121 5.79 12.85 18.58
N TRP A 122 6.22 13.05 17.34
CA TRP A 122 6.61 11.97 16.45
C TRP A 122 7.82 11.21 17.00
N LEU A 123 8.91 11.91 17.33
CA LEU A 123 10.13 11.31 17.87
C LEU A 123 9.89 10.63 19.21
N TYR A 124 9.14 11.28 20.11
CA TYR A 124 8.72 10.68 21.38
C TYR A 124 7.90 9.40 21.17
N SER A 125 7.00 9.39 20.19
CA SER A 125 6.24 8.19 19.81
C SER A 125 7.12 7.10 19.21
N LEU A 126 8.24 7.44 18.58
CA LEU A 126 9.15 6.50 17.96
C LEU A 126 10.09 5.85 18.98
N TRP A 127 10.50 6.58 20.03
CA TRP A 127 11.38 6.08 21.08
C TRP A 127 10.69 5.32 22.21
N LYS A 128 9.37 5.51 22.39
CA LYS A 128 8.56 4.62 23.21
C LYS A 128 8.39 3.27 22.49
N VAL A 129 9.40 2.42 22.61
CA VAL A 129 9.36 0.99 22.29
C VAL A 129 8.78 0.24 23.47
#